data_AF-A0A4Q6FV20-F1
#
_entry.id   AF-A0A4Q6FV20-F1
#
_cell.length_a   1.000
_cell.length_b   1.000
_cell.length_c   1.000
_cell.angle_alpha   90.00
_cell.angle_beta   90.00
_cell.angle_gamma   90.00
#
_symmetry.space_group_name_H-M   'P 1'
#
loop_
_entity.id
_entity.type
_entity.pdbx_description
1 polymer ?
#
loop_
_entity_poly.entity_id
_entity_poly.type
_entity_poly.pdbx_seq_one_letter_code
_entity_poly.pdbx_strand_id
1 'polypeptide(L)'
;MLVLTLGDPYSINLECLFQIQDLWAENLSGPTVLVGAFEQWKQQASDLKFSLPKIHKIFDWSEIKTNDLYFLDIGEGKFGGPPASLSHRDRGGVATRAL
;
A
#
# COMPACT_ATOMS: atom_id res chain seq x y z
N MET A 1 6.06 1.36 -16.69
CA MET A 1 6.03 0.99 -15.27
C MET A 1 5.35 2.12 -14.52
N LEU A 2 4.34 1.79 -13.72
CA LEU A 2 3.65 2.72 -12.82
C LEU A 2 4.13 2.44 -11.39
N VAL A 3 4.43 3.48 -10.62
CA VAL A 3 4.83 3.36 -9.21
C VAL A 3 3.89 4.22 -8.39
N LEU A 4 3.25 3.61 -7.39
CA LEU A 4 2.27 4.25 -6.51
C LEU A 4 2.73 4.14 -5.06
N THR A 5 3.10 5.26 -4.45
CA THR A 5 3.41 5.32 -3.02
C THR A 5 2.12 5.42 -2.22
N LEU A 6 1.93 4.56 -1.22
CA LEU A 6 0.71 4.53 -0.41
C LEU A 6 0.65 5.66 0.62
N GLY A 7 1.80 6.25 0.94
CA GLY A 7 1.89 7.41 1.82
C GLY A 7 1.45 7.10 3.26
N ASP A 8 0.79 8.05 3.90
CA ASP A 8 0.27 7.87 5.25
C ASP A 8 -0.89 6.84 5.26
N PRO A 9 -0.74 5.70 5.97
CA PRO A 9 -1.78 4.70 6.06
C PRO A 9 -3.06 5.27 6.67
N TYR A 10 -3.01 6.26 7.58
CA TYR A 10 -4.22 6.79 8.22
C TYR A 10 -4.92 7.90 7.43
N SER A 11 -4.46 8.20 6.22
CA SER A 11 -5.14 9.08 5.27
C SER A 11 -6.21 8.32 4.46
N ILE A 12 -6.90 9.03 3.58
CA ILE A 12 -7.91 8.49 2.63
C ILE A 12 -7.29 7.81 1.39
N ASN A 13 -5.97 7.61 1.39
CA ASN A 13 -5.22 7.24 0.19
C ASN A 13 -5.64 5.88 -0.35
N LEU A 14 -5.99 4.94 0.54
CA LEU A 14 -6.41 3.59 0.16
C LEU A 14 -7.81 3.58 -0.42
N GLU A 15 -8.73 4.33 0.17
CA GLU A 15 -10.08 4.52 -0.37
C GLU A 15 -10.02 5.14 -1.77
N CYS A 16 -9.17 6.16 -1.96
CA CYS A 16 -8.94 6.75 -3.27
C CYS A 16 -8.34 5.74 -4.25
N LEU A 17 -7.34 4.96 -3.83
CA LEU A 17 -6.71 3.93 -4.67
C LEU A 17 -7.72 2.87 -5.11
N PHE A 18 -8.63 2.47 -4.22
CA PHE A 18 -9.68 1.50 -4.53
C PHE A 18 -10.70 2.03 -5.53
N GLN A 19 -11.07 3.31 -5.44
CA GLN A 19 -11.99 3.92 -6.41
C GLN A 19 -11.46 3.94 -7.84
N ILE A 20 -10.14 3.81 -8.02
CA ILE A 20 -9.48 3.83 -9.33
C ILE A 20 -8.81 2.49 -9.67
N GLN A 21 -9.28 1.38 -9.08
CA GLN A 21 -8.70 0.04 -9.28
C GLN A 21 -8.47 -0.34 -10.74
N ASP A 22 -9.43 -0.02 -11.60
CA ASP A 22 -9.38 -0.34 -13.04
C ASP A 22 -8.16 0.28 -13.75
N LEU A 23 -7.62 1.37 -13.21
CA LEU A 23 -6.47 2.09 -13.78
C LEU A 23 -5.11 1.46 -13.40
N TRP A 24 -5.05 0.68 -12.32
CA TRP A 24 -3.77 0.18 -11.79
C TRP A 24 -3.73 -1.34 -11.58
N ALA A 25 -4.85 -2.04 -11.55
CA ALA A 25 -4.91 -3.48 -11.26
C ALA A 25 -5.37 -4.35 -12.44
N GLU A 26 -6.31 -3.88 -13.27
CA GLU A 26 -6.99 -4.74 -14.25
C GLU A 26 -6.45 -4.65 -15.69
N ASN A 27 -5.93 -3.49 -16.11
CA ASN A 27 -5.47 -3.25 -17.48
C ASN A 27 -4.01 -2.76 -17.54
N LEU A 28 -3.08 -3.65 -17.16
CA LEU A 28 -1.66 -3.34 -17.03
C LEU A 28 -0.94 -3.27 -18.39
N SER A 29 -0.65 -2.06 -18.89
CA SER A 29 0.23 -1.86 -20.04
C SER A 29 1.72 -2.07 -19.72
N GLY A 30 2.04 -2.19 -18.43
CA GLY A 30 3.38 -2.44 -17.89
C GLY A 30 3.29 -2.82 -16.40
N PRO A 31 4.42 -3.10 -15.73
CA PRO A 31 4.42 -3.42 -14.30
C PRO A 31 3.87 -2.24 -13.49
N THR A 32 3.02 -2.54 -12.51
CA THR A 32 2.56 -1.58 -11.49
C THR A 32 3.13 -1.99 -10.14
N VAL A 33 3.74 -1.04 -9.43
CA VAL A 33 4.37 -1.29 -8.13
C VAL A 33 3.71 -0.39 -7.08
N LEU A 34 3.04 -1.00 -6.12
CA LEU A 34 2.61 -0.34 -4.89
C LEU A 34 3.80 -0.29 -3.92
N VAL A 35 4.03 0.84 -3.28
CA VAL A 35 5.17 1.06 -2.40
C VAL A 35 4.69 1.54 -1.04
N GLY A 36 5.04 0.82 0.03
CA GLY A 36 4.70 1.20 1.40
C GLY A 36 4.90 0.06 2.40
N ALA A 37 4.13 0.08 3.49
CA ALA A 37 4.12 -0.98 4.50
C ALA A 37 3.05 -2.05 4.20
N PHE A 38 3.46 -3.25 3.78
CA PHE A 38 2.54 -4.29 3.30
C PHE A 38 1.55 -4.77 4.35
N GLU A 39 2.03 -5.06 5.56
CA GLU A 39 1.17 -5.58 6.64
C GLU A 39 0.15 -4.56 7.13
N GLN A 40 0.50 -3.28 7.10
CA GLN A 40 -0.42 -2.19 7.41
C GLN A 40 -1.50 -2.09 6.33
N TRP A 41 -1.10 -2.05 5.05
CA TRP A 41 -2.02 -2.00 3.93
C TRP A 41 -3.00 -3.18 3.92
N LYS A 42 -2.49 -4.40 4.16
CA LYS A 42 -3.31 -5.61 4.21
C LYS A 42 -4.37 -5.55 5.31
N GLN A 43 -4.01 -5.01 6.48
CA GLN A 43 -4.96 -4.80 7.57
C GLN A 43 -6.06 -3.81 7.15
N GLN A 44 -5.68 -2.68 6.55
CA GLN A 44 -6.61 -1.63 6.19
C GLN A 44 -7.55 -2.04 5.06
N ALA A 45 -7.05 -2.77 4.07
CA ALA A 45 -7.89 -3.38 3.05
C ALA A 45 -8.92 -4.33 3.68
N SER A 46 -8.52 -5.13 4.67
CA SER A 46 -9.45 -5.99 5.41
C SER A 46 -10.50 -5.19 6.18
N ASP A 47 -10.10 -4.12 6.87
CA ASP A 47 -11.01 -3.26 7.64
C ASP A 47 -12.03 -2.54 6.73
N LEU A 48 -11.59 -2.13 5.54
CA LEU A 48 -12.42 -1.54 4.48
C LEU A 48 -13.24 -2.57 3.69
N LYS A 49 -13.16 -3.86 4.05
CA LYS A 49 -13.79 -4.99 3.34
C LYS A 49 -13.46 -5.04 1.86
N PHE A 50 -12.26 -4.59 1.51
CA PHE A 50 -11.77 -4.58 0.15
C PHE A 50 -11.07 -5.89 -0.18
N SER A 51 -11.41 -6.47 -1.34
CA SER A 51 -10.74 -7.67 -1.84
C SER A 51 -9.44 -7.27 -2.51
N LEU A 52 -8.31 -7.61 -1.89
CA LEU A 52 -7.00 -7.37 -2.49
C LEU A 52 -6.85 -8.16 -3.80
N PRO A 53 -6.43 -7.53 -4.90
CA PRO A 53 -6.04 -8.27 -6.10
C PRO A 53 -4.83 -9.16 -5.79
N LYS A 54 -4.60 -10.16 -6.64
CA LYS A 54 -3.37 -10.95 -6.58
C LYS A 54 -2.18 -10.01 -6.81
N ILE A 55 -1.25 -9.98 -5.87
CA ILE A 55 -0.10 -9.08 -5.88
C ILE A 55 1.16 -9.84 -5.47
N HIS A 56 2.26 -9.58 -6.17
CA HIS A 56 3.56 -10.17 -5.86
C HIS A 56 4.31 -9.26 -4.89
N LYS A 57 4.53 -9.74 -3.67
CA LYS A 57 5.40 -9.04 -2.71
C LYS A 57 6.85 -9.18 -3.17
N ILE A 58 7.55 -8.06 -3.27
CA ILE A 58 8.97 -7.96 -3.63
C ILE A 58 9.72 -7.12 -2.60
N PHE A 59 11.03 -7.32 -2.52
CA PHE A 59 11.95 -6.56 -1.66
C PHE A 59 13.00 -5.80 -2.48
N ASP A 60 13.16 -6.16 -3.75
CA ASP A 60 14.06 -5.51 -4.68
C ASP A 60 13.43 -5.34 -6.07
N TRP A 61 13.79 -4.25 -6.77
CA TRP A 61 13.28 -3.93 -8.10
C TRP A 61 13.63 -4.98 -9.15
N SER A 62 14.73 -5.72 -8.97
CA SER A 62 15.16 -6.77 -9.91
C SER A 62 14.22 -7.97 -9.95
N GLU A 63 13.33 -8.12 -8.96
CA GLU A 63 12.32 -9.19 -8.90
C GLU A 63 11.17 -8.99 -9.90
N ILE A 64 11.05 -7.80 -10.49
CA ILE A 64 10.03 -7.48 -11.51
C ILE A 64 10.43 -8.14 -12.84
N LYS A 65 9.63 -9.12 -13.29
CA LYS A 65 9.91 -9.89 -14.53
C LYS A 65 8.84 -9.73 -15.60
N THR A 66 7.63 -9.34 -15.23
CA THR A 66 6.46 -9.34 -16.12
C THR A 66 5.58 -8.12 -15.88
N ASN A 67 4.65 -7.88 -16.80
CA ASN A 67 3.61 -6.87 -16.62
C ASN A 67 2.55 -7.40 -15.66
N ASP A 68 2.81 -7.23 -14.38
CA ASP A 68 1.94 -7.67 -13.29
C ASP A 68 1.92 -6.63 -12.17
N LEU A 69 1.15 -6.90 -11.14
CA LEU A 69 1.02 -6.08 -9.95
C LEU A 69 1.99 -6.54 -8.87
N TYR A 70 2.81 -5.61 -8.40
CA TYR A 70 3.83 -5.83 -7.38
C TYR A 70 3.60 -4.95 -6.15
N PHE A 71 4.03 -5.42 -4.99
CA PHE A 71 4.13 -4.62 -3.77
C PHE A 71 5.58 -4.61 -3.29
N LEU A 72 6.21 -3.44 -3.33
CA LEU A 72 7.52 -3.23 -2.72
C LEU A 72 7.33 -2.85 -1.25
N ASP A 73 7.66 -3.78 -0.36
CA ASP A 73 7.51 -3.58 1.08
C ASP A 73 8.75 -2.89 1.65
N ILE A 74 8.59 -1.60 1.98
CA ILE A 74 9.67 -0.76 2.50
C ILE A 74 9.44 -0.29 3.94
N GLY A 75 8.22 -0.47 4.46
CA GLY A 75 7.86 0.00 5.79
C GLY A 75 8.22 -0.97 6.91
N GLU A 76 8.37 -0.45 8.13
CA GLU A 76 8.73 -1.24 9.32
C GLU A 76 7.61 -2.19 9.83
N GLY A 77 6.46 -2.28 9.14
CA GLY A 77 5.38 -3.21 9.46
C GLY A 77 4.08 -2.53 9.90
N LYS A 78 3.42 -3.07 10.94
CA LYS A 78 2.14 -2.57 11.44
C LYS A 78 2.34 -1.40 12.40
N PHE A 79 1.64 -0.30 12.17
CA PHE A 79 1.68 0.87 13.05
C PHE A 79 0.40 0.95 13.87
N GLY A 80 0.54 1.10 15.19
CA GLY A 80 -0.51 1.53 16.12
C GLY A 80 -1.83 0.74 16.13
N GLY A 81 -2.74 1.17 17.01
CA GLY A 81 -4.16 0.77 16.95
C GLY A 81 -4.91 1.56 15.87
N PRO A 82 -6.26 1.54 15.84
CA PRO A 82 -7.05 2.35 14.91
C PRO A 82 -6.67 3.84 15.00
N PRO A 83 -6.81 4.65 13.93
CA PRO A 83 -6.36 6.05 13.94
C PRO A 83 -6.91 6.89 15.10
N ALA A 84 -8.12 6.57 15.56
CA ALA A 84 -8.75 7.19 16.73
C ALA A 84 -7.97 6.98 18.06
N SER A 85 -7.16 5.92 18.14
CA SER A 85 -6.36 5.56 19.32
C SER A 85 -4.94 6.14 19.32
N LEU A 86 -4.51 6.81 18.25
CA LEU A 86 -3.16 7.36 18.13
C LEU A 86 -3.03 8.70 18.84
N SER A 87 -1.93 8.86 19.59
CA SER A 87 -1.53 10.17 20.10
C SER A 87 -1.10 11.10 18.96
N HIS A 88 -1.10 12.42 19.20
CA HIS A 88 -0.59 13.40 18.23
C HIS A 88 0.86 13.13 17.80
N ARG A 89 1.69 12.61 18.72
CA ARG A 89 3.08 12.24 18.43
C ARG A 89 3.15 11.03 17.49
N ASP A 90 2.29 10.04 17.71
CA ASP A 90 2.28 8.82 16.89
C ASP A 90 1.79 9.11 15.46
N ARG A 91 0.82 10.03 15.30
CA ARG A 91 0.33 10.45 13.97
C ARG A 91 1.44 11.01 13.07
N GLY A 92 2.34 11.83 13.61
CA GLY A 92 3.49 12.33 12.84
C GLY A 92 4.54 11.27 12.52
N GLY A 93 4.68 10.27 13.40
CA GLY A 93 5.64 9.17 13.22
C GLY A 93 5.20 8.14 12.18
N VAL A 94 3.88 7.94 12.00
CA VAL A 94 3.37 6.88 11.12
C VAL A 94 3.65 7.17 9.65
N ALA A 95 3.40 8.40 9.19
CA ALA A 95 3.71 8.79 7.80
C ALA A 95 5.20 8.61 7.45
N THR A 96 6.08 8.77 8.44
CA THR A 96 7.53 8.63 8.25
C THR A 96 8.00 7.17 8.24
N ARG A 97 7.27 6.26 8.90
CA ARG A 97 7.62 4.84 8.96
C ARG A 97 6.96 3.98 7.88
N ALA A 98 5.91 4.51 7.26
CA ALA A 98 5.15 3.85 6.20
C ALA A 98 5.77 4.00 4.80
N LEU A 99 6.83 4.81 4.69
CA LEU A 99 7.68 5.08 3.52
C LEU A 99 9.13 4.78 3.88
#